data_AF-A0A7Y5DWR2-F1
#
_entry.id   AF-A0A7Y5DWR2-F1
#
_cell.length_a   1.000
_cell.length_b   1.000
_cell.length_c   1.000
_cell.angle_alpha   90.00
_cell.angle_beta   90.00
_cell.angle_gamma   90.00
#
_symmetry.space_group_name_H-M   'P 1'
#
loop_
_entity.id
_entity.type
_entity.pdbx_description
1 polymer ?
#
loop_
_entity_poly.entity_id
_entity_poly.type
_entity_poly.pdbx_seq_one_letter_code
_entity_poly.pdbx_strand_id
1 'polypeptide(L)'
;MPDLVELDRDHPGFRDPVYRARRNHIAELALAYKSGDPLPNVPYTAEEQGVWRTALEHLAPMHQTRACAEYLAGYPKLGFTAGAIPSFTEVNARLAPLTGFRLEPVAGLVTPRQFMERLADRVFLATQYMRHHSAPLYTPEPDVVHELVGHGPLLADPTFAELNRLFGEVTLRADEVLVEKLIRLYWYALEFGVYGKPGDYRVVGAGLLSSFGELGRFAESANLRPFDIDVIAETPFDPTDYQGVLFVAESSERIVRDLRAFLTAM
;
A
#
# COMPACT_ATOMS: atom_id res chain seq x y z
N MET A 1 22.67 14.79 -15.02
CA MET A 1 22.67 13.32 -14.91
C MET A 1 21.34 12.83 -15.46
N PRO A 2 21.24 11.66 -16.09
CA PRO A 2 19.93 11.09 -16.43
C PRO A 2 19.09 10.97 -15.14
N ASP A 3 17.77 11.18 -15.25
CA ASP A 3 16.88 11.00 -14.11
C ASP A 3 16.85 9.52 -13.71
N LEU A 4 17.01 9.26 -12.42
CA LEU A 4 16.96 7.90 -11.87
C LEU A 4 15.50 7.42 -11.75
N VAL A 5 14.59 8.36 -11.52
CA VAL A 5 13.15 8.16 -11.44
C VAL A 5 12.49 8.82 -12.65
N GLU A 6 11.80 8.03 -13.46
CA GLU A 6 10.95 8.55 -14.53
C GLU A 6 9.57 8.91 -13.96
N LEU A 7 9.08 10.09 -14.30
CA LEU A 7 7.73 10.55 -13.96
C LEU A 7 6.93 10.70 -15.25
N ASP A 8 5.69 10.25 -15.25
CA ASP A 8 4.77 10.44 -16.38
C ASP A 8 4.48 11.92 -16.64
N ARG A 9 4.09 12.26 -17.87
CA ARG A 9 3.93 13.66 -18.30
C ARG A 9 2.82 14.41 -17.56
N ASP A 10 1.85 13.69 -17.06
CA ASP A 10 0.71 14.13 -16.27
C ASP A 10 0.96 14.04 -14.75
N HIS A 11 2.08 13.46 -14.32
CA HIS A 11 2.47 13.47 -12.91
C HIS A 11 2.59 14.93 -12.39
N PRO A 12 2.02 15.27 -11.21
CA PRO A 12 1.99 16.67 -10.73
C PRO A 12 3.37 17.33 -10.60
N GLY A 13 4.38 16.53 -10.24
CA GLY A 13 5.79 16.95 -10.16
C GLY A 13 6.61 16.82 -11.45
N PHE A 14 6.01 16.47 -12.60
CA PHE A 14 6.76 16.22 -13.85
C PHE A 14 7.61 17.42 -14.27
N ARG A 15 7.09 18.64 -14.10
CA ARG A 15 7.77 19.89 -14.48
C ARG A 15 8.50 20.56 -13.32
N ASP A 16 8.51 19.96 -12.14
CA ASP A 16 9.19 20.52 -10.97
C ASP A 16 10.61 19.93 -10.85
N PRO A 17 11.67 20.70 -11.16
CA PRO A 17 13.03 20.20 -11.06
C PRO A 17 13.49 19.93 -9.62
N VAL A 18 12.92 20.61 -8.62
CA VAL A 18 13.23 20.40 -7.20
C VAL A 18 12.65 19.07 -6.75
N TYR A 19 11.40 18.78 -7.12
CA TYR A 19 10.76 17.50 -6.83
C TYR A 19 11.48 16.33 -7.52
N ARG A 20 11.87 16.47 -8.80
CA ARG A 20 12.65 15.44 -9.51
C ARG A 20 13.99 15.16 -8.83
N ALA A 21 14.72 16.21 -8.45
CA ALA A 21 15.98 16.05 -7.71
C ALA A 21 15.75 15.35 -6.35
N ARG A 22 14.67 15.68 -5.65
CA ARG A 22 14.28 15.03 -4.39
C ARG A 22 13.96 13.55 -4.58
N ARG A 23 13.22 13.18 -5.63
CA ARG A 23 12.92 11.78 -5.99
C ARG A 23 14.17 10.98 -6.31
N ASN A 24 15.08 11.53 -7.13
CA ASN A 24 16.35 10.89 -7.46
C ASN A 24 17.19 10.66 -6.20
N HIS A 25 17.29 11.64 -5.30
CA HIS A 25 18.05 11.49 -4.06
C HIS A 25 17.51 10.37 -3.15
N ILE A 26 16.19 10.28 -2.98
CA ILE A 26 15.59 9.21 -2.18
C ILE A 26 15.78 7.84 -2.85
N ALA A 27 15.65 7.77 -4.17
CA ALA A 27 15.90 6.56 -4.93
C ALA A 27 17.38 6.10 -4.82
N GLU A 28 18.35 7.02 -4.83
CA GLU A 28 19.76 6.71 -4.60
C GLU A 28 19.99 6.05 -3.23
N LEU A 29 19.35 6.57 -2.17
CA LEU A 29 19.41 5.97 -0.83
C LEU A 29 18.84 4.55 -0.81
N ALA A 30 17.72 4.32 -1.49
CA ALA A 30 17.11 3.01 -1.59
C ALA A 30 17.96 2.02 -2.40
N LEU A 31 18.57 2.45 -3.51
CA LEU A 31 19.46 1.61 -4.32
C LEU A 31 20.78 1.28 -3.61
N ALA A 32 21.24 2.14 -2.72
CA ALA A 32 22.43 1.90 -1.91
C ALA A 32 22.17 0.92 -0.75
N TYR A 33 20.91 0.76 -0.33
CA TYR A 33 20.54 -0.11 0.78
C TYR A 33 20.67 -1.59 0.43
N LYS A 34 21.16 -2.39 1.38
CA LYS A 34 21.15 -3.86 1.33
C LYS A 34 20.42 -4.39 2.54
N SER A 35 19.63 -5.44 2.34
CA SER A 35 18.87 -6.07 3.45
C SER A 35 19.81 -6.46 4.59
N GLY A 36 19.51 -5.99 5.80
CA GLY A 36 20.32 -6.18 7.00
C GLY A 36 21.22 -5.00 7.37
N ASP A 37 21.48 -4.07 6.45
CA ASP A 37 22.19 -2.83 6.77
C ASP A 37 21.29 -1.87 7.59
N PRO A 38 21.87 -0.86 8.26
CA PRO A 38 21.08 0.22 8.85
C PRO A 38 20.18 0.91 7.79
N LEU A 39 18.91 1.10 8.12
CA LEU A 39 17.95 1.74 7.22
C LEU A 39 18.37 3.19 6.93
N PRO A 40 18.26 3.64 5.66
CA PRO A 40 18.60 5.00 5.30
C PRO A 40 17.65 5.99 5.98
N ASN A 41 18.24 7.03 6.56
CA ASN A 41 17.47 8.14 7.11
C ASN A 41 17.13 9.14 5.98
N VAL A 42 15.84 9.42 5.81
CA VAL A 42 15.35 10.44 4.88
C VAL A 42 14.89 11.65 5.70
N PRO A 43 15.70 12.73 5.78
CA PRO A 43 15.26 13.94 6.46
C PRO A 43 14.20 14.64 5.61
N TYR A 44 12.94 14.53 6.03
CA TYR A 44 11.81 15.16 5.33
C TYR A 44 11.82 16.68 5.48
N THR A 45 11.53 17.40 4.39
CA THR A 45 11.46 18.86 4.38
C THR A 45 10.19 19.36 5.06
N ALA A 46 10.15 20.65 5.43
CA ALA A 46 8.94 21.25 6.01
C ALA A 46 7.72 21.16 5.08
N GLU A 47 7.93 21.17 3.76
CA GLU A 47 6.86 21.01 2.78
C GLU A 47 6.32 19.57 2.78
N GLU A 48 7.20 18.57 2.76
CA GLU A 48 6.80 17.14 2.85
C GLU A 48 6.05 16.86 4.16
N GLN A 49 6.51 17.43 5.28
CA GLN A 49 5.82 17.35 6.56
C GLN A 49 4.42 18.01 6.52
N GLY A 50 4.27 19.09 5.75
CA GLY A 50 2.99 19.75 5.51
C GLY A 50 2.03 18.85 4.73
N VAL A 51 2.49 18.22 3.65
CA VAL A 51 1.71 17.26 2.85
C VAL A 51 1.24 16.08 3.70
N TRP A 52 2.15 15.49 4.48
CA TRP A 52 1.83 14.42 5.43
C TRP A 52 0.73 14.82 6.40
N ARG A 53 0.86 15.99 7.05
CA ARG A 53 -0.14 16.51 7.97
C ARG A 53 -1.50 16.61 7.30
N THR A 54 -1.55 17.25 6.12
CA THR A 54 -2.79 17.42 5.36
C THR A 54 -3.42 16.06 5.03
N ALA A 55 -2.64 15.09 4.55
CA ALA A 55 -3.15 13.76 4.22
C ALA A 55 -3.76 13.06 5.46
N LEU A 56 -3.05 13.05 6.59
CA LEU A 56 -3.53 12.41 7.83
C LEU A 56 -4.79 13.08 8.37
N GLU A 57 -4.84 14.42 8.40
CA GLU A 57 -6.00 15.17 8.90
C GLU A 57 -7.28 14.89 8.10
N HIS A 58 -7.14 14.69 6.78
CA HIS A 58 -8.27 14.40 5.89
C HIS A 58 -8.68 12.92 5.91
N LEU A 59 -7.71 12.00 6.00
CA LEU A 59 -7.97 10.56 6.01
C LEU A 59 -8.54 10.08 7.35
N ALA A 60 -8.09 10.63 8.48
CA ALA A 60 -8.50 10.20 9.81
C ALA A 60 -10.03 10.09 10.03
N PRO A 61 -10.87 11.11 9.71
CA PRO A 61 -12.32 11.00 9.87
C PRO A 61 -12.94 9.96 8.92
N MET A 62 -12.36 9.75 7.73
CA MET A 62 -12.84 8.74 6.79
C MET A 62 -12.52 7.34 7.31
N HIS A 63 -11.33 7.10 7.87
CA HIS A 63 -10.97 5.80 8.44
C HIS A 63 -11.95 5.36 9.53
N GLN A 64 -12.40 6.26 10.40
CA GLN A 64 -13.38 5.93 11.46
C GLN A 64 -14.70 5.39 10.89
N THR A 65 -15.08 5.79 9.69
CA THR A 65 -16.36 5.42 9.06
C THR A 65 -16.22 4.37 7.96
N ARG A 66 -15.02 4.18 7.40
CA ARG A 66 -14.79 3.32 6.23
C ARG A 66 -13.79 2.21 6.47
N ALA A 67 -12.82 2.35 7.37
CA ALA A 67 -11.80 1.32 7.54
C ALA A 67 -12.37 0.08 8.26
N CYS A 68 -11.77 -1.08 7.99
CA CYS A 68 -12.03 -2.31 8.73
C CYS A 68 -11.57 -2.22 10.20
N ALA A 69 -12.06 -3.15 11.02
CA ALA A 69 -11.75 -3.17 12.45
C ALA A 69 -10.27 -3.44 12.73
N GLU A 70 -9.64 -4.31 11.94
CA GLU A 70 -8.23 -4.67 12.02
C GLU A 70 -7.33 -3.45 11.77
N TYR A 71 -7.67 -2.64 10.77
CA TYR A 71 -6.99 -1.37 10.49
C TYR A 71 -7.11 -0.42 11.69
N LEU A 72 -8.33 -0.20 12.20
CA LEU A 72 -8.56 0.71 13.33
C LEU A 72 -7.85 0.26 14.61
N ALA A 73 -7.72 -1.06 14.82
CA ALA A 73 -6.98 -1.63 15.94
C ALA A 73 -5.46 -1.57 15.73
N GLY A 74 -4.98 -1.70 14.48
CA GLY A 74 -3.56 -1.67 14.12
C GLY A 74 -2.96 -0.27 14.12
N TYR A 75 -3.70 0.73 13.62
CA TYR A 75 -3.25 2.11 13.47
C TYR A 75 -2.59 2.71 14.73
N PRO A 76 -3.21 2.68 15.93
CA PRO A 76 -2.62 3.27 17.12
C PRO A 76 -1.33 2.58 17.59
N LYS A 77 -1.11 1.31 17.21
CA LYS A 77 0.11 0.55 17.59
C LYS A 77 1.37 1.12 16.92
N LEU A 78 1.22 1.71 15.74
CA LEU A 78 2.32 2.31 14.98
C LEU A 78 2.64 3.75 15.42
N GLY A 79 1.71 4.40 16.13
CA GLY A 79 1.92 5.71 16.76
C GLY A 79 2.29 6.83 15.79
N PHE A 80 1.72 6.80 14.59
CA PHE A 80 1.83 7.90 13.64
C PHE A 80 1.20 9.17 14.22
N THR A 81 1.81 10.32 13.93
CA THR A 81 1.29 11.63 14.31
C THR A 81 1.27 12.54 13.09
N ALA A 82 0.34 13.49 13.02
CA ALA A 82 0.31 14.49 11.95
C ALA A 82 1.47 15.51 12.05
N GLY A 83 2.27 15.46 13.13
CA GLY A 83 3.38 16.38 13.35
C GLY A 83 4.68 15.99 12.64
N ALA A 84 4.89 14.71 12.36
CA ALA A 84 6.10 14.21 11.74
C ALA A 84 5.87 12.89 10.97
N ILE A 85 6.42 12.81 9.75
CA ILE A 85 6.61 11.55 9.02
C ILE A 85 7.64 10.71 9.78
N PRO A 86 7.32 9.47 10.19
CA PRO A 86 8.25 8.62 10.91
C PRO A 86 9.27 8.01 9.94
N SER A 87 10.47 7.73 10.45
CA SER A 87 11.48 6.94 9.75
C SER A 87 11.11 5.45 9.75
N PHE A 88 11.59 4.68 8.76
CA PHE A 88 11.38 3.22 8.75
C PHE A 88 11.98 2.53 9.97
N THR A 89 13.05 3.06 10.56
CA THR A 89 13.60 2.56 11.82
C THR A 89 12.58 2.66 12.95
N GLU A 90 11.90 3.80 13.09
CA GLU A 90 10.86 4.00 14.12
C GLU A 90 9.63 3.14 13.86
N VAL A 91 9.21 2.99 12.60
CA VAL A 91 8.09 2.13 12.23
C VAL A 91 8.42 0.67 12.50
N ASN A 92 9.59 0.18 12.07
CA ASN A 92 10.01 -1.21 12.27
C ASN A 92 10.19 -1.57 13.75
N ALA A 93 10.64 -0.63 14.58
CA ALA A 93 10.74 -0.83 16.03
C ALA A 93 9.38 -1.14 16.68
N ARG A 94 8.28 -0.71 16.06
CA ARG A 94 6.91 -0.99 16.51
C ARG A 94 6.26 -2.16 15.77
N LEU A 95 6.49 -2.27 14.47
CA LEU A 95 5.86 -3.29 13.62
C LEU A 95 6.45 -4.69 13.86
N ALA A 96 7.77 -4.82 13.92
CA ALA A 96 8.43 -6.13 13.99
C ALA A 96 8.04 -6.94 15.24
N PRO A 97 7.93 -6.36 16.44
CA PRO A 97 7.46 -7.09 17.62
C PRO A 97 6.00 -7.60 17.52
N LEU A 98 5.17 -7.01 16.66
CA LEU A 98 3.75 -7.38 16.54
C LEU A 98 3.55 -8.60 15.63
N THR A 99 4.23 -8.63 14.49
CA THR A 99 3.95 -9.61 13.43
C THR A 99 5.20 -10.16 12.74
N GLY A 100 6.39 -9.72 13.16
CA GLY A 100 7.67 -10.04 12.52
C GLY A 100 7.91 -9.28 11.21
N PHE A 101 6.96 -8.48 10.73
CA PHE A 101 7.13 -7.68 9.52
C PHE A 101 8.09 -6.51 9.71
N ARG A 102 8.81 -6.19 8.66
CA ARG A 102 9.64 -4.98 8.57
C ARG A 102 9.52 -4.35 7.18
N LEU A 103 9.65 -3.03 7.15
CA LEU A 103 9.77 -2.23 5.95
C LEU A 103 11.22 -2.15 5.48
N GLU A 104 11.45 -2.33 4.19
CA GLU A 104 12.74 -2.05 3.55
C GLU A 104 12.54 -1.07 2.38
N PRO A 105 13.45 -0.12 2.14
CA PRO A 105 13.27 0.91 1.13
C PRO A 105 13.35 0.35 -0.28
N VAL A 106 12.51 0.89 -1.17
CA VAL A 106 12.57 0.65 -2.61
C VAL A 106 12.58 1.96 -3.40
N ALA A 107 13.33 1.99 -4.50
CA ALA A 107 13.44 3.16 -5.37
C ALA A 107 12.22 3.38 -6.29
N GLY A 108 11.23 2.48 -6.25
CA GLY A 108 10.05 2.43 -7.14
C GLY A 108 10.14 1.38 -8.26
N LEU A 109 11.32 0.86 -8.59
CA LEU A 109 11.54 -0.09 -9.69
C LEU A 109 11.68 -1.54 -9.21
N VAL A 110 10.61 -2.12 -8.67
CA VAL A 110 10.59 -3.56 -8.34
C VAL A 110 9.44 -4.23 -9.07
N THR A 111 9.72 -5.36 -9.71
CA THR A 111 8.67 -6.13 -10.39
C THR A 111 7.68 -6.69 -9.36
N PRO A 112 6.39 -6.86 -9.70
CA PRO A 112 5.41 -7.42 -8.76
C PRO A 112 5.84 -8.78 -8.17
N ARG A 113 6.48 -9.64 -8.97
CA ARG A 113 7.06 -10.91 -8.50
C ARG A 113 8.09 -10.68 -7.40
N GLN A 114 9.10 -9.84 -7.66
CA GLN A 114 10.15 -9.54 -6.67
C GLN A 114 9.57 -8.92 -5.40
N PHE A 115 8.57 -8.03 -5.50
CA PHE A 115 7.88 -7.50 -4.33
C PHE A 115 7.23 -8.62 -3.51
N MET A 116 6.43 -9.47 -4.17
CA MET A 116 5.69 -10.53 -3.50
C MET A 116 6.61 -11.56 -2.85
N GLU A 117 7.68 -11.98 -3.51
CA GLU A 117 8.63 -12.95 -2.95
C GLU A 117 9.20 -12.49 -1.60
N ARG A 118 9.44 -11.18 -1.42
CA ARG A 118 9.95 -10.63 -0.16
C ARG A 118 8.96 -10.73 0.99
N LEU A 119 7.65 -10.83 0.71
CA LEU A 119 6.63 -11.01 1.74
C LEU A 119 6.80 -12.35 2.48
N ALA A 120 7.38 -13.37 1.84
CA ALA A 120 7.66 -14.67 2.47
C ALA A 120 8.58 -14.53 3.70
N ASP A 121 9.54 -13.60 3.61
CA ASP A 121 10.49 -13.26 4.67
C ASP A 121 9.96 -12.17 5.63
N ARG A 122 8.65 -11.89 5.56
CA ARG A 122 7.99 -10.79 6.27
C ARG A 122 8.67 -9.44 5.98
N VAL A 123 9.13 -9.24 4.75
CA VAL A 123 9.67 -7.97 4.28
C VAL A 123 8.68 -7.31 3.34
N PHE A 124 8.22 -6.13 3.73
CA PHE A 124 7.43 -5.27 2.86
C PHE A 124 8.35 -4.21 2.24
N LEU A 125 8.48 -4.22 0.91
CA LEU A 125 9.24 -3.19 0.22
C LEU A 125 8.39 -1.92 0.11
N ALA A 126 8.89 -0.81 0.65
CA ALA A 126 8.12 0.42 0.79
C ALA A 126 8.87 1.62 0.23
N THR A 127 8.16 2.47 -0.51
CA THR A 127 8.67 3.76 -0.98
C THR A 127 8.82 4.75 0.19
N GLN A 128 9.84 5.62 0.11
CA GLN A 128 10.10 6.65 1.14
C GLN A 128 9.81 8.08 0.67
N TYR A 129 9.56 8.30 -0.62
CA TYR A 129 9.27 9.65 -1.12
C TYR A 129 7.84 10.07 -0.80
N MET A 130 7.63 11.38 -0.73
CA MET A 130 6.31 11.99 -0.54
C MET A 130 5.72 12.38 -1.89
N ARG A 131 4.40 12.23 -2.06
CA ARG A 131 3.68 12.79 -3.21
C ARG A 131 3.88 14.30 -3.34
N HIS A 132 3.70 14.81 -4.56
CA HIS A 132 3.91 16.23 -4.84
C HIS A 132 2.94 17.14 -4.07
N HIS A 133 3.45 18.25 -3.53
CA HIS A 133 2.71 19.14 -2.64
C HIS A 133 1.50 19.84 -3.28
N SER A 134 1.44 19.95 -4.62
CA SER A 134 0.29 20.52 -5.33
C SER A 134 -0.95 19.62 -5.29
N ALA A 135 -0.81 18.34 -4.94
CA ALA A 135 -1.89 17.35 -4.91
C ALA A 135 -1.81 16.48 -3.63
N PRO A 136 -1.89 17.06 -2.41
CA PRO A 136 -1.64 16.31 -1.17
C PRO A 136 -2.65 15.18 -0.90
N LEU A 137 -3.82 15.23 -1.54
CA LEU A 137 -4.91 14.28 -1.39
C LEU A 137 -5.00 13.24 -2.52
N TYR A 138 -4.03 13.24 -3.45
CA TYR A 138 -3.98 12.37 -4.63
C TYR A 138 -2.55 11.95 -4.94
N THR A 139 -2.36 10.70 -5.37
CA THR A 139 -1.08 10.23 -5.93
C THR A 139 -1.35 9.19 -7.01
N PRO A 140 -0.66 9.24 -8.17
CA PRO A 140 -0.76 8.22 -9.22
C PRO A 140 0.14 7.01 -8.96
N GLU A 141 1.03 7.09 -7.97
CA GLU A 141 2.00 6.06 -7.61
C GLU A 141 2.07 5.90 -6.08
N PRO A 142 2.46 4.73 -5.55
CA PRO A 142 2.64 4.56 -4.12
C PRO A 142 3.70 5.54 -3.59
N ASP A 143 3.40 6.20 -2.49
CA ASP A 143 4.30 7.12 -1.78
C ASP A 143 4.30 6.76 -0.28
N VAL A 144 5.11 7.44 0.55
CA VAL A 144 5.23 7.11 1.98
C VAL A 144 3.90 7.19 2.75
N VAL A 145 2.92 7.99 2.29
CA VAL A 145 1.56 7.96 2.85
C VAL A 145 0.88 6.63 2.52
N HIS A 146 0.93 6.19 1.27
CA HIS A 146 0.41 4.88 0.87
C HIS A 146 1.02 3.74 1.68
N GLU A 147 2.34 3.68 1.82
CA GLU A 147 2.99 2.59 2.54
C GLU A 147 2.65 2.59 4.02
N LEU A 148 2.80 3.75 4.67
CA LEU A 148 2.69 3.81 6.11
C LEU A 148 1.23 3.82 6.54
N VAL A 149 0.40 4.65 5.93
CA VAL A 149 -1.01 4.83 6.30
C VAL A 149 -1.87 3.74 5.69
N GLY A 150 -1.64 3.35 4.43
CA GLY A 150 -2.40 2.30 3.77
C GLY A 150 -2.08 0.90 4.30
N HIS A 151 -0.81 0.48 4.21
CA HIS A 151 -0.41 -0.89 4.55
C HIS A 151 -0.09 -1.09 6.03
N GLY A 152 0.65 -0.16 6.63
CA GLY A 152 1.20 -0.30 7.98
C GLY A 152 0.22 -0.88 9.00
N PRO A 153 -0.99 -0.31 9.20
CA PRO A 153 -1.95 -0.78 10.19
C PRO A 153 -2.38 -2.24 10.01
N LEU A 154 -2.53 -2.70 8.77
CA LEU A 154 -2.88 -4.10 8.48
C LEU A 154 -1.68 -5.03 8.59
N LEU A 155 -0.46 -4.57 8.28
CA LEU A 155 0.76 -5.32 8.59
C LEU A 155 0.97 -5.52 10.10
N ALA A 156 0.41 -4.65 10.93
CA ALA A 156 0.40 -4.78 12.39
C ALA A 156 -0.71 -5.72 12.93
N ASP A 157 -1.57 -6.24 12.06
CA ASP A 157 -2.54 -7.27 12.37
C ASP A 157 -1.99 -8.68 12.03
N PRO A 158 -2.00 -9.66 12.96
CA PRO A 158 -1.46 -11.00 12.69
C PRO A 158 -2.12 -11.73 11.52
N THR A 159 -3.42 -11.50 11.27
CA THR A 159 -4.16 -12.19 10.21
C THR A 159 -3.71 -11.69 8.85
N PHE A 160 -3.66 -10.38 8.67
CA PHE A 160 -3.21 -9.75 7.43
C PHE A 160 -1.71 -9.90 7.20
N ALA A 161 -0.89 -9.86 8.25
CA ALA A 161 0.53 -10.19 8.15
C ALA A 161 0.72 -11.63 7.65
N GLU A 162 -0.04 -12.59 8.16
CA GLU A 162 0.06 -13.97 7.70
C GLU A 162 -0.42 -14.16 6.26
N LEU A 163 -1.47 -13.46 5.84
CA LEU A 163 -1.88 -13.46 4.42
C LEU A 163 -0.76 -12.96 3.51
N ASN A 164 -0.13 -11.83 3.84
CA ASN A 164 1.00 -11.30 3.08
C ASN A 164 2.14 -12.33 2.97
N ARG A 165 2.48 -12.98 4.08
CA ARG A 165 3.50 -14.03 4.09
C ARG A 165 3.14 -15.20 3.18
N LEU A 166 1.90 -15.66 3.21
CA LEU A 166 1.41 -16.75 2.35
C LEU A 166 1.45 -16.36 0.87
N PHE A 167 1.11 -15.12 0.51
CA PHE A 167 1.29 -14.63 -0.86
C PHE A 167 2.75 -14.80 -1.30
N GLY A 168 3.70 -14.38 -0.48
CA GLY A 168 5.12 -14.55 -0.81
C GLY A 168 5.56 -16.01 -0.92
N GLU A 169 5.14 -16.87 0.01
CA GLU A 169 5.48 -18.30 -0.04
C GLU A 169 4.96 -19.00 -1.30
N VAL A 170 3.74 -18.66 -1.75
CA VAL A 170 3.19 -19.21 -2.99
C VAL A 170 3.94 -18.64 -4.20
N THR A 171 4.25 -17.34 -4.22
CA THR A 171 5.00 -16.72 -5.33
C THR A 171 6.37 -17.37 -5.55
N LEU A 172 7.10 -17.73 -4.50
CA LEU A 172 8.42 -18.38 -4.59
C LEU A 172 8.42 -19.71 -5.37
N ARG A 173 7.27 -20.39 -5.45
CA ARG A 173 7.10 -21.67 -6.16
C ARG A 173 6.16 -21.58 -7.37
N ALA A 174 5.65 -20.39 -7.68
CA ALA A 174 4.68 -20.15 -8.72
C ALA A 174 5.33 -19.93 -10.10
N ASP A 175 4.73 -20.52 -11.13
CA ASP A 175 5.00 -20.14 -12.52
C ASP A 175 4.43 -18.74 -12.85
N GLU A 176 4.67 -18.24 -14.06
CA GLU A 176 4.21 -16.89 -14.43
C GLU A 176 2.68 -16.78 -14.47
N VAL A 177 1.98 -17.85 -14.86
CA VAL A 177 0.51 -17.85 -14.92
C VAL A 177 -0.07 -17.70 -13.52
N LEU A 178 0.45 -18.44 -12.53
CA LEU A 178 0.00 -18.31 -11.15
C LEU A 178 0.40 -16.96 -10.55
N VAL A 179 1.59 -16.43 -10.87
CA VAL A 179 1.98 -15.09 -10.39
C VAL A 179 1.05 -13.99 -10.88
N GLU A 180 0.61 -14.01 -12.14
CA GLU A 180 -0.40 -13.06 -12.61
C GLU A 180 -1.70 -13.12 -11.80
N LYS A 181 -2.17 -14.33 -11.46
CA LYS A 181 -3.36 -14.52 -10.61
C LYS A 181 -3.14 -13.98 -9.21
N LEU A 182 -1.98 -14.24 -8.61
CA LEU A 182 -1.62 -13.73 -7.28
C LEU A 182 -1.61 -12.20 -7.27
N ILE A 183 -1.05 -11.56 -8.31
CA ILE A 183 -1.04 -10.10 -8.46
C ILE A 183 -2.46 -9.53 -8.50
N ARG A 184 -3.36 -10.12 -9.29
CA ARG A 184 -4.76 -9.66 -9.38
C ARG A 184 -5.50 -9.86 -8.06
N LEU A 185 -5.29 -10.99 -7.38
CA LEU A 185 -5.88 -11.25 -6.07
C LEU A 185 -5.37 -10.28 -5.01
N TYR A 186 -4.07 -10.02 -4.98
CA TYR A 186 -3.48 -9.03 -4.07
C TYR A 186 -4.04 -7.63 -4.35
N TRP A 187 -4.14 -7.25 -5.62
CA TRP A 187 -4.71 -5.97 -6.04
C TRP A 187 -6.16 -5.80 -5.57
N TYR A 188 -7.06 -6.70 -5.98
CA TYR A 188 -8.49 -6.54 -5.68
C TYR A 188 -8.89 -6.86 -4.25
N ALA A 189 -7.98 -7.43 -3.44
CA ALA A 189 -8.27 -7.77 -2.05
C ALA A 189 -7.45 -6.97 -1.03
N LEU A 190 -6.13 -6.86 -1.18
CA LEU A 190 -5.27 -6.17 -0.22
C LEU A 190 -4.97 -4.72 -0.60
N GLU A 191 -4.98 -4.36 -1.88
CA GLU A 191 -4.85 -2.96 -2.32
C GLU A 191 -6.21 -2.25 -2.39
N PHE A 192 -7.25 -2.92 -2.88
CA PHE A 192 -8.55 -2.30 -3.16
C PHE A 192 -9.74 -3.10 -2.62
N GLY A 193 -9.51 -3.98 -1.64
CA GLY A 193 -10.58 -4.81 -1.07
C GLY A 193 -11.65 -4.00 -0.34
N VAL A 194 -12.91 -4.30 -0.68
CA VAL A 194 -14.11 -3.70 -0.10
C VAL A 194 -15.01 -4.81 0.45
N TYR A 195 -15.74 -4.52 1.52
CA TYR A 195 -16.78 -5.41 2.01
C TYR A 195 -18.00 -4.63 2.54
N GLY A 196 -19.09 -5.35 2.78
CA GLY A 196 -20.30 -4.81 3.39
C GLY A 196 -21.45 -4.73 2.39
N LYS A 197 -22.33 -3.74 2.59
CA LYS A 197 -23.60 -3.62 1.85
C LYS A 197 -23.76 -2.20 1.31
N PRO A 198 -24.62 -1.99 0.28
CA PRO A 198 -24.92 -0.65 -0.21
C PRO A 198 -25.27 0.32 0.92
N GLY A 199 -24.53 1.43 1.00
CA GLY A 199 -24.68 2.45 2.04
C GLY A 199 -23.81 2.26 3.30
N ASP A 200 -23.23 1.08 3.52
CA ASP A 200 -22.33 0.78 4.66
C ASP A 200 -21.16 -0.09 4.19
N TYR A 201 -20.47 0.38 3.16
CA TYR A 201 -19.24 -0.25 2.70
C TYR A 201 -18.06 0.14 3.58
N ARG A 202 -17.25 -0.87 3.86
CA ARG A 202 -15.99 -0.80 4.59
C ARG A 202 -14.84 -1.30 3.71
N VAL A 203 -13.63 -0.95 4.09
CA VAL A 203 -12.44 -1.08 3.26
C VAL A 203 -11.32 -1.76 4.04
N VAL A 204 -10.68 -2.73 3.39
CA VAL A 204 -9.40 -3.33 3.80
C VAL A 204 -8.26 -2.91 2.86
N GLY A 205 -8.58 -2.44 1.65
CA GLY A 205 -7.59 -2.10 0.63
C GLY A 205 -6.69 -0.91 0.98
N ALA A 206 -5.37 -1.09 0.98
CA ALA A 206 -4.38 -0.05 1.27
C ALA A 206 -4.41 1.14 0.29
N GLY A 207 -4.61 0.89 -1.01
CA GLY A 207 -4.82 1.91 -2.03
C GLY A 207 -6.00 2.83 -1.70
N LEU A 208 -7.14 2.25 -1.32
CA LEU A 208 -8.30 3.02 -0.86
C LEU A 208 -8.01 3.73 0.47
N LEU A 209 -7.40 3.06 1.45
CA LEU A 209 -7.11 3.63 2.77
C LEU A 209 -6.12 4.81 2.74
N SER A 210 -5.35 4.96 1.67
CA SER A 210 -4.36 6.03 1.50
C SER A 210 -4.74 7.09 0.45
N SER A 211 -5.87 6.90 -0.24
CA SER A 211 -6.37 7.79 -1.29
C SER A 211 -7.65 8.50 -0.82
N PHE A 212 -7.52 9.74 -0.36
CA PHE A 212 -8.67 10.52 0.13
C PHE A 212 -9.76 10.64 -0.95
N GLY A 213 -9.36 10.99 -2.17
CA GLY A 213 -10.29 11.17 -3.28
C GLY A 213 -11.03 9.89 -3.64
N GLU A 214 -10.35 8.74 -3.66
CA GLU A 214 -10.95 7.47 -4.05
C GLU A 214 -11.78 6.86 -2.92
N LEU A 215 -11.30 6.87 -1.67
CA LEU A 215 -12.03 6.40 -0.49
C LEU A 215 -13.39 7.09 -0.33
N GLY A 216 -13.48 8.35 -0.75
CA GLY A 216 -14.69 9.16 -0.63
C GLY A 216 -15.76 8.84 -1.68
N ARG A 217 -15.37 8.28 -2.82
CA ARG A 217 -16.24 8.17 -4.00
C ARG A 217 -16.29 6.80 -4.65
N PHE A 218 -15.49 5.81 -4.21
CA PHE A 218 -15.40 4.51 -4.87
C PHE A 218 -16.77 3.84 -5.05
N ALA A 219 -17.67 3.97 -4.06
CA ALA A 219 -18.99 3.35 -4.11
C ALA A 219 -19.92 3.93 -5.19
N GLU A 220 -19.65 5.15 -5.65
CA GLU A 220 -20.43 5.85 -6.68
C GLU A 220 -19.74 5.83 -8.05
N SER A 221 -18.42 5.63 -8.08
CA SER A 221 -17.59 5.73 -9.28
C SER A 221 -17.13 4.40 -9.85
N ALA A 222 -17.00 3.36 -9.01
CA ALA A 222 -16.59 2.03 -9.43
C ALA A 222 -17.79 1.13 -9.72
N ASN A 223 -17.63 0.21 -10.67
CA ASN A 223 -18.54 -0.91 -10.86
C ASN A 223 -18.26 -1.97 -9.77
N LEU A 224 -19.09 -1.97 -8.72
CA LEU A 224 -18.99 -2.91 -7.61
C LEU A 224 -19.54 -4.29 -7.99
N ARG A 225 -18.71 -5.32 -7.90
CA ARG A 225 -19.05 -6.72 -8.24
C ARG A 225 -18.95 -7.62 -7.01
N PRO A 226 -19.66 -8.77 -6.98
CA PRO A 226 -19.51 -9.74 -5.90
C PRO A 226 -18.08 -10.27 -5.82
N PHE A 227 -17.52 -10.38 -4.62
CA PHE A 227 -16.19 -10.96 -4.40
C PHE A 227 -16.18 -12.45 -4.72
N ASP A 228 -15.37 -12.81 -5.71
CA ASP A 228 -15.22 -14.17 -6.23
C ASP A 228 -13.76 -14.36 -6.66
N ILE A 229 -13.08 -15.35 -6.05
CA ILE A 229 -11.64 -15.58 -6.26
C ILE A 229 -11.32 -15.93 -7.71
N ASP A 230 -12.14 -16.76 -8.35
CA ASP A 230 -11.89 -17.24 -9.71
C ASP A 230 -12.07 -16.09 -10.71
N VAL A 231 -13.08 -15.25 -10.50
CA VAL A 231 -13.29 -14.05 -11.32
C VAL A 231 -12.18 -13.03 -11.11
N ILE A 232 -11.78 -12.77 -9.86
CA ILE A 232 -10.71 -11.83 -9.54
C ILE A 232 -9.40 -12.27 -10.18
N ALA A 233 -9.05 -13.56 -10.08
CA ALA A 233 -7.81 -14.10 -10.62
C ALA A 233 -7.69 -13.93 -12.15
N GLU A 234 -8.80 -13.73 -12.86
CA GLU A 234 -8.83 -13.51 -14.32
C GLU A 234 -9.16 -12.06 -14.71
N THR A 235 -9.34 -11.15 -13.74
CA THR A 235 -9.69 -9.75 -14.02
C THR A 235 -8.43 -8.87 -14.11
N PRO A 236 -8.14 -8.24 -15.27
CA PRO A 236 -7.05 -7.28 -15.38
C PRO A 236 -7.41 -5.95 -14.70
N PHE A 237 -6.39 -5.20 -14.27
CA PHE A 237 -6.52 -3.88 -13.66
C PHE A 237 -5.58 -2.86 -14.31
N ASP A 238 -5.87 -1.59 -14.08
CA ASP A 238 -5.03 -0.46 -14.44
C ASP A 238 -4.56 0.23 -13.15
N PRO A 239 -3.24 0.27 -12.87
CA PRO A 239 -2.73 0.91 -11.68
C PRO A 239 -2.60 2.44 -11.79
N THR A 240 -2.85 3.03 -12.97
CA THR A 240 -2.55 4.44 -13.24
C THR A 240 -3.71 5.42 -12.98
N ASP A 241 -4.92 4.90 -12.72
CA ASP A 241 -6.11 5.70 -12.43
C ASP A 241 -6.94 5.04 -11.31
N TYR A 242 -7.98 5.74 -10.87
CA TYR A 242 -8.94 5.20 -9.91
C TYR A 242 -9.65 3.97 -10.47
N GLN A 243 -9.98 3.04 -9.56
CA GLN A 243 -10.44 1.72 -9.95
C GLN A 243 -11.86 1.76 -10.51
N GLY A 244 -11.99 1.46 -11.80
CA GLY A 244 -13.29 1.35 -12.47
C GLY A 244 -14.09 0.10 -12.07
N VAL A 245 -13.44 -0.90 -11.46
CA VAL A 245 -14.07 -2.12 -10.95
C VAL A 245 -13.52 -2.41 -9.57
N LEU A 246 -14.40 -2.78 -8.63
CA LEU A 246 -14.04 -3.26 -7.31
C LEU A 246 -14.86 -4.50 -6.96
N PHE A 247 -14.27 -5.36 -6.14
CA PHE A 247 -14.92 -6.59 -5.67
C PHE A 247 -15.32 -6.45 -4.20
N VAL A 248 -16.59 -6.71 -3.92
CA VAL A 248 -17.21 -6.49 -2.61
C VAL A 248 -17.55 -7.81 -1.96
N ALA A 249 -16.89 -8.10 -0.83
CA ALA A 249 -17.18 -9.26 -0.01
C ALA A 249 -18.30 -8.98 1.01
N GLU A 250 -18.87 -10.03 1.58
CA GLU A 250 -19.86 -9.91 2.65
C GLU A 250 -19.26 -9.36 3.95
N SER A 251 -17.99 -9.69 4.22
CA SER A 251 -17.24 -9.27 5.42
C SER A 251 -15.73 -9.27 5.17
N SER A 252 -14.93 -8.68 6.07
CA SER A 252 -13.46 -8.78 6.00
C SER A 252 -12.99 -10.22 6.18
N GLU A 253 -13.64 -10.99 7.06
CA GLU A 253 -13.33 -12.41 7.29
C GLU A 253 -13.57 -13.25 6.05
N ARG A 254 -14.56 -12.90 5.22
CA ARG A 254 -14.80 -13.54 3.93
C ARG A 254 -13.61 -13.38 2.99
N ILE A 255 -13.06 -12.16 2.88
CA ILE A 255 -11.86 -11.88 2.08
C ILE A 255 -10.70 -12.74 2.57
N VAL A 256 -10.42 -12.69 3.88
CA VAL A 256 -9.32 -13.43 4.50
C VAL A 256 -9.44 -14.94 4.27
N ARG A 257 -10.63 -15.49 4.52
CA ARG A 257 -10.88 -16.93 4.43
C ARG A 257 -10.67 -17.44 3.01
N ASP A 258 -11.26 -16.76 2.02
CA ASP A 258 -11.23 -17.22 0.64
C ASP A 258 -9.81 -17.06 0.04
N LEU A 259 -9.11 -15.97 0.34
CA LEU A 259 -7.69 -15.81 -0.02
C LEU A 259 -6.82 -16.90 0.61
N ARG A 260 -6.97 -17.16 1.92
CA ARG A 260 -6.22 -18.19 2.61
C ARG A 260 -6.48 -19.56 1.99
N ALA A 261 -7.74 -19.90 1.72
CA ALA A 261 -8.10 -21.15 1.08
C ALA A 261 -7.41 -21.31 -0.28
N PHE A 262 -7.45 -20.28 -1.12
CA PHE A 262 -6.75 -20.27 -2.41
C PHE A 262 -5.24 -20.49 -2.25
N LEU A 263 -4.58 -19.68 -1.42
CA LEU A 263 -3.12 -19.72 -1.22
C LEU A 263 -2.65 -21.07 -0.66
N THR A 264 -3.40 -21.66 0.26
CA THR A 264 -3.04 -22.96 0.87
C THR A 264 -3.29 -24.17 -0.04
N ALA A 265 -4.10 -24.00 -1.10
CA ALA A 265 -4.37 -25.06 -2.07
C ALA A 265 -3.33 -25.13 -3.20
N MET A 266 -2.46 -24.11 -3.33
CA MET A 266 -1.38 -24.04 -4.32
C MET A 266 -0.12 -24.79 -3.90
#